data_AF-A0A917NJ89-F1
#
_entry.id   AF-A0A917NJ89-F1
#
_cell.length_a   1.000
_cell.length_b   1.000
_cell.length_c   1.000
_cell.angle_alpha   90.00
_cell.angle_beta   90.00
_cell.angle_gamma   90.00
#
_symmetry.space_group_name_H-M   'P 1'
#
loop_
_entity.id
_entity.type
_entity.pdbx_description
1 polymer ?
#
loop_
_entity_poly.entity_id
_entity_poly.type
_entity_poly.pdbx_seq_one_letter_code
_entity_poly.pdbx_strand_id
1 'polypeptide(L)' 'MLNMIDEFTRECLAIRIDRKLKSTGVIDVLSDLFILRGAPGPYPLGQSA' A
#
# COMPACT_ATOMS: atom_id res chain seq x y z
N MET A 1 -11.63 -1.80 8.33
CA MET A 1 -11.22 -0.74 7.40
C MET A 1 -9.71 -0.81 7.23
N LEU A 2 -9.23 -0.84 6.00
CA LEU A 2 -7.81 -0.89 5.63
C LEU A 2 -7.49 0.40 4.85
N ASN A 3 -6.41 1.08 5.23
CA ASN A 3 -5.90 2.23 4.49
C ASN A 3 -4.41 2.02 4.23
N MET A 4 -3.99 2.16 2.97
CA MET A 4 -2.59 2.20 2.59
C MET A 4 -2.20 3.61 2.23
N ILE A 5 -1.12 4.07 2.85
CA ILE A 5 -0.57 5.41 2.66
C ILE A 5 0.88 5.24 2.25
N ASP A 6 1.32 6.01 1.27
CA ASP A 6 2.72 6.14 0.92
C ASP A 6 3.41 7.10 1.89
N GLU A 7 4.49 6.67 2.55
CA GLU A 7 5.14 7.48 3.58
C GLU A 7 5.82 8.74 3.03
N PHE A 8 6.35 8.67 1.80
CA PHE A 8 7.12 9.75 1.21
C PHE A 8 6.26 10.88 0.66
N THR A 9 5.20 10.53 -0.05
CA THR A 9 4.26 11.47 -0.67
C THR A 9 3.08 11.80 0.24
N ARG A 10 2.85 10.98 1.29
CA ARG A 10 1.64 10.99 2.13
C ARG A 10 0.35 10.78 1.33
N GLU A 11 0.44 10.18 0.15
CA GLU A 11 -0.72 9.85 -0.66
C GLU A 11 -1.45 8.62 -0.12
N CYS A 12 -2.78 8.70 -0.12
CA CYS A 12 -3.61 7.53 0.12
C CYS A 12 -3.67 6.66 -1.15
N LEU A 13 -3.05 5.48 -1.09
CA LEU A 13 -2.93 4.55 -2.21
C LEU A 13 -4.18 3.69 -2.36
N ALA A 14 -4.75 3.21 -1.25
CA ALA A 14 -5.98 2.43 -1.26
C ALA A 14 -6.75 2.55 0.05
N ILE A 15 -8.08 2.56 -0.05
CA ILE A 15 -9.00 2.43 1.08
C ILE A 15 -9.91 1.24 0.80
N ARG A 16 -9.86 0.22 1.65
CA ARG A 16 -10.78 -0.92 1.59
C ARG A 16 -11.69 -0.96 2.81
N ILE A 17 -12.99 -1.00 2.54
CA ILE A 17 -14.03 -1.16 3.55
C ILE A 17 -14.51 -2.61 3.50
N ASP A 18 -14.34 -3.32 4.61
CA ASP A 18 -14.87 -4.65 4.78
C ASP A 18 -15.32 -4.82 6.23
N ARG A 19 -16.39 -5.60 6.45
CA ARG A 19 -16.89 -5.97 7.77
C ARG A 19 -15.91 -6.87 8.52
N LYS A 20 -15.11 -7.67 7.81
CA LYS A 20 -14.04 -8.49 8.39
C LYS A 20 -12.85 -8.61 7.44
N LEU A 21 -11.76 -7.93 7.76
CA LEU A 21 -10.51 -8.06 7.01
C LEU A 21 -9.83 -9.40 7.34
N LYS A 22 -9.46 -10.13 6.29
CA LYS A 22 -8.61 -11.33 6.36
C LYS A 22 -7.25 -11.01 5.74
N SER A 23 -6.21 -11.74 6.13
CA SER A 23 -4.87 -11.62 5.55
C SER A 23 -4.88 -11.74 4.02
N THR A 24 -5.68 -12.66 3.48
CA THR A 24 -5.88 -12.81 2.03
C THR A 24 -6.43 -11.55 1.37
N GLY A 25 -7.37 -10.84 2.00
CA GLY A 25 -7.92 -9.59 1.48
C GLY A 25 -6.92 -8.43 1.51
N VAL A 26 -5.95 -8.45 2.42
CA VAL A 26 -4.85 -7.46 2.42
C VAL A 26 -3.88 -7.73 1.27
N ILE A 27 -3.53 -9.01 1.05
CA ILE A 27 -2.63 -9.42 -0.04
C ILE A 27 -3.23 -9.12 -1.41
N ASP A 28 -4.53 -9.34 -1.58
CA ASP A 28 -5.28 -9.03 -2.80
C ASP A 28 -5.18 -7.52 -3.15
N VAL A 29 -5.44 -6.65 -2.16
CA VAL A 29 -5.31 -5.20 -2.31
C VAL A 29 -3.88 -4.76 -2.62
N LEU A 30 -2.87 -5.36 -1.96
CA LEU A 30 -1.46 -5.10 -2.27
C LEU A 30 -1.13 -5.51 -3.71
N SER A 31 -1.63 -6.65 -4.15
CA SER A 31 -1.36 -7.18 -5.49
C SER A 31 -1.96 -6.26 -6.57
N ASP A 32 -3.21 -5.83 -6.40
CA ASP A 32 -3.84 -4.86 -7.30
C ASP A 32 -3.09 -3.54 -7.33
N LEU A 33 -2.65 -3.04 -6.18
CA LEU A 33 -1.86 -1.80 -6.11
C LEU A 33 -0.52 -1.92 -6.85
N PHE A 34 0.19 -3.03 -6.69
CA PHE A 34 1.45 -3.25 -7.39
C PHE A 34 1.28 -3.47 -8.90
N ILE A 35 0.15 -4.03 -9.34
CA ILE A 35 -0.18 -4.11 -10.77
C ILE A 35 -0.48 -2.71 -11.34
N LEU A 36 -1.23 -1.89 -10.60
CA LEU A 36 -1.66 -0.57 -11.07
C LEU A 36 -0.56 0.50 -10.99
N ARG A 37 0.24 0.52 -9.93
CA ARG A 37 1.29 1.54 -9.70
C ARG A 37 2.71 1.04 -9.92
N GLY A 38 2.90 -0.27 -10.06
CA GLY A 38 4.22 -0.89 -10.04
C GLY A 38 4.69 -1.22 -8.62
N ALA A 39 5.73 -2.06 -8.53
CA ALA A 39 6.37 -2.37 -7.26
C ALA A 39 7.18 -1.16 -6.75
N PRO A 40 7.23 -0.94 -5.42
CA PRO A 40 8.08 0.11 -4.85
C PRO A 40 9.53 -0.14 -5.25
N GLY A 41 10.20 0.93 -5.69
CA GLY A 41 11.62 0.89 -6.02
C GLY A 41 12.49 0.67 -4.76
N PRO A 42 13.74 0.24 -4.94
CA PRO A 42 14.69 0.20 -3.83
C PRO A 42 14.78 1.58 -3.17
N TYR A 43 14.82 1.58 -1.83
CA TYR A 43 14.94 2.82 -1.05
C TYR A 43 16.14 3.63 -1.57
N PRO A 44 15.97 4.92 -1.92
CA PRO A 44 17.11 5.76 -2.17
C PRO A 44 17.95 5.83 -0.88
N LEU A 45 19.23 5.49 -1.00
CA LEU A 45 20.21 5.61 0.08
C LEU A 45 20.24 7.07 0.54
N GLY A 46 19.50 7.42 1.60
CA GLY A 46 19.59 8.76 2.18
C GLY A 46 18.35 9.41 2.78
N GLN A 47 17.27 8.69 3.12
CA GLN A 47 16.19 9.31 3.90
C GLN A 47 15.85 8.47 5.13
N SER A 48 16.68 8.67 6.16
CA SER A 48 16.31 8.53 7.57
C SER A 48 15.99 9.94 8.07
N ALA A 49 14.73 10.35 8.03
CA ALA A 49 14.20 11.47 8.81
C ALA A 49 12.67 11.39 8.87
#